data_AF-A0AAW4PYT9-F1
#
_entry.id   AF-A0AAW4PYT9-F1
#
_cell.length_a   1.000
_cell.length_b   1.000
_cell.length_c   1.000
_cell.angle_alpha   90.00
_cell.angle_beta   90.00
_cell.angle_gamma   90.00
#
_symmetry.space_group_name_H-M   'P 1'
#
loop_
_entity.id
_entity.type
_entity.pdbx_description
1 polymer ?
#
loop_
_entity_poly.entity_id
_entity_poly.type
_entity_poly.pdbx_seq_one_letter_code
_entity_poly.pdbx_strand_id
1 'polypeptide(L)' 'MAEFENPYAEEDPFVEAHFDCLDCGGKLWEYAIQRQMVCEDCRSVFASDDVFEVQV' A
#
# COMPACT_ATOMS: atom_id res chain seq x y z
N MET A 1 30.17 -12.90 19.04
CA MET A 1 28.89 -13.15 18.34
C MET A 1 29.03 -12.52 16.97
N ALA A 2 28.70 -13.22 15.89
CA ALA A 2 28.76 -12.63 14.55
C ALA A 2 27.56 -11.69 14.39
N GLU A 3 27.83 -10.45 13.97
CA GLU A 3 26.79 -9.49 13.61
C GLU A 3 26.19 -9.96 12.29
N PHE A 4 24.89 -10.31 12.32
CA PHE A 4 24.13 -10.63 11.11
C PHE A 4 23.47 -9.35 10.63
N GLU A 5 24.04 -8.73 9.59
CA GLU A 5 23.38 -7.67 8.86
C GLU A 5 22.29 -8.31 7.98
N ASN A 6 21.03 -8.07 8.34
CA ASN A 6 19.90 -8.50 7.55
C ASN A 6 19.74 -7.54 6.35
N PRO A 7 19.97 -7.98 5.10
CA PRO A 7 19.77 -7.11 3.93
C PRO A 7 18.30 -6.72 3.74
N TYR A 8 17.36 -7.40 4.40
CA TYR A 8 15.95 -7.06 4.43
C TYR A 8 15.56 -6.17 5.62
N ALA A 9 16.52 -5.69 6.42
CA ALA A 9 16.27 -4.71 7.48
C ALA A 9 16.39 -3.26 6.99
N GLU A 10 16.91 -3.04 5.77
CA GLU A 10 16.95 -1.71 5.15
C GLU A 10 15.54 -1.21 4.78
N GLU A 11 14.66 -2.14 4.40
CA GLU A 11 13.26 -1.89 4.10
C GLU A 11 12.44 -2.12 5.37
N ASP A 12 11.64 -1.14 5.80
CA ASP A 12 10.73 -1.32 6.94
C ASP A 12 9.46 -2.08 6.47
N PRO A 13 9.28 -3.35 6.86
CA PRO A 13 8.11 -4.13 6.44
C PRO A 13 6.81 -3.65 7.12
N PHE A 14 6.89 -2.68 8.02
CA PHE A 14 5.78 -2.09 8.77
C PHE A 14 5.52 -0.63 8.40
N VAL A 15 5.99 -0.15 7.24
CA VAL A 15 5.50 1.12 6.68
C VAL A 15 3.97 1.06 6.67
N GLU A 16 3.34 2.04 7.32
CA GLU A 16 1.89 2.17 7.40
C GLU A 16 1.37 2.48 5.99
N ALA A 17 1.10 1.41 5.22
CA ALA A 17 0.58 1.46 3.86
C ALA A 17 -0.94 1.76 3.88
N HIS A 18 -1.32 2.82 4.59
CA HIS A 18 -2.66 3.36 4.54
C HIS A 18 -2.78 4.30 3.35
N PHE A 19 -3.61 3.92 2.38
CA PHE A 19 -3.94 4.78 1.24
C PHE A 19 -5.36 5.30 1.35
N ASP A 20 -5.53 6.58 1.01
CA ASP A 20 -6.82 7.24 0.98
C ASP A 20 -7.49 7.03 -0.38
N CYS A 21 -8.78 6.73 -0.37
CA CYS A 21 -9.57 6.60 -1.59
C CYS A 21 -9.61 7.93 -2.32
N LEU A 22 -9.24 7.90 -3.60
CA LEU A 22 -9.17 9.10 -4.46
C LEU A 22 -10.53 9.77 -4.67
N ASP A 23 -11.63 9.02 -4.45
CA ASP A 23 -13.00 9.54 -4.64
C ASP A 23 -13.66 10.03 -3.35
N CYS A 24 -13.44 9.35 -2.22
CA CYS A 24 -14.21 9.61 -0.98
C CYS A 24 -13.36 9.79 0.29
N GLY A 25 -12.04 9.62 0.22
CA GLY A 25 -11.14 9.69 1.39
C GLY A 25 -11.32 8.54 2.39
N GLY A 26 -12.07 7.50 2.02
CA GLY A 26 -12.16 6.25 2.78
C GLY A 26 -10.91 5.39 2.64
N LYS A 27 -10.79 4.30 3.41
CA LYS A 27 -9.59 3.44 3.36
C LYS A 27 -9.55 2.61 2.08
N LEU A 28 -8.38 2.54 1.45
CA LEU A 28 -8.09 1.61 0.36
C LEU A 28 -7.43 0.34 0.88
N TRP A 29 -7.86 -0.78 0.32
CA TRP A 29 -7.29 -2.10 0.54
C TRP A 29 -6.70 -2.64 -0.75
N GLU A 30 -5.44 -3.05 -0.73
CA GLU A 30 -4.78 -3.62 -1.91
C GLU A 30 -5.02 -5.13 -2.04
N TYR A 31 -5.43 -5.53 -3.25
CA TYR A 31 -5.36 -6.90 -3.73
C TYR A 31 -4.06 -7.09 -4.52
N ALA A 32 -2.98 -7.42 -3.81
CA ALA A 32 -1.62 -7.44 -4.37
C ALA A 32 -1.45 -8.34 -5.63
N ILE A 33 -2.18 -9.46 -5.73
CA ILE A 33 -2.14 -10.34 -6.91
C ILE A 33 -2.71 -9.64 -8.15
N GLN A 34 -3.77 -8.86 -7.96
CA GLN A 34 -4.46 -8.14 -9.02
C GLN A 34 -3.86 -6.76 -9.28
N ARG A 35 -2.98 -6.27 -8.40
CA ARG A 35 -2.44 -4.90 -8.43
C ARG A 35 -3.54 -3.85 -8.51
N GLN A 36 -4.58 -4.08 -7.72
CA GLN A 36 -5.75 -3.22 -7.64
C GLN A 36 -6.05 -2.88 -6.19
N MET A 37 -6.47 -1.65 -5.95
CA MET A 37 -6.95 -1.19 -4.66
C MET A 37 -8.45 -0.97 -4.69
N VAL A 38 -9.13 -1.36 -3.62
CA VAL A 38 -10.58 -1.21 -3.48
C VAL A 38 -10.89 -0.40 -2.23
N CYS A 39 -11.76 0.59 -2.39
CA CYS A 39 -12.28 1.33 -1.25
C CYS A 39 -13.39 0.54 -0.56
N GLU A 40 -13.32 0.41 0.77
CA GLU A 40 -14.35 -0.26 1.56
C GLU A 40 -15.69 0.50 1.53
N ASP A 41 -15.63 1.83 1.51
CA ASP A 41 -16.81 2.69 1.63
C ASP A 41 -17.57 2.85 0.31
N CYS A 42 -16.89 3.28 -0.76
CA CYS A 42 -17.53 3.56 -2.05
C CYS A 42 -17.43 2.42 -3.07
N ARG A 43 -16.63 1.38 -2.79
CA ARG A 43 -16.35 0.25 -3.69
C ARG A 43 -15.71 0.64 -5.04
N SER A 44 -15.15 1.86 -5.14
CA SER A 44 -14.30 2.24 -6.27
C SER A 44 -13.07 1.35 -6.32
N VAL A 45 -12.61 1.07 -7.54
CA VAL A 45 -11.44 0.24 -7.82
C VAL A 45 -10.42 1.09 -8.57
N PHE A 46 -9.18 1.07 -8.09
CA PHE A 46 -8.05 1.82 -8.65
C PHE A 46 -6.91 0.85 -9.00
N ALA A 47 -6.06 1.19 -9.97
CA ALA A 47 -4.79 0.48 -10.12
C ALA A 47 -3.87 0.87 -8.95
N SER A 48 -3.11 -0.09 -8.41
CA SER A 48 -2.19 0.20 -7.30
C SER A 48 -1.17 1.27 -7.69
N ASP A 49 -0.65 1.21 -8.92
CA ASP A 49 0.33 2.16 -9.43
C ASP A 49 -0.22 3.61 -9.43
N ASP A 50 -1.48 3.82 -9.83
CA ASP A 50 -2.12 5.14 -9.82
C ASP A 50 -2.23 5.72 -8.38
N VAL A 51 -2.47 4.86 -7.39
CA VAL A 51 -2.57 5.28 -5.99
C VAL A 51 -1.18 5.59 -5.43
N PHE A 52 -0.19 4.77 -5.74
CA PHE A 52 1.20 4.98 -5.31
C PHE A 52 1.78 6.26 -5.89
N GLU A 53 1.56 6.55 -7.17
CA GLU A 53 2.02 7.80 -7.80
C GLU A 53 1.47 9.07 -7.14
N VAL A 54 0.30 8.98 -6.51
CA VAL A 54 -0.37 10.12 -5.87
C VAL A 54 0.03 10.28 -4.41
N GLN A 55 0.38 9.19 -3.71
CA GLN A 55 0.48 9.16 -2.25
C GLN A 55 1.84 8.71 -1.68
N VAL A 56 2.81 8.35 -2.53
CA VAL A 56 4.20 7.99 -2.16
C VAL A 56 5.17 9.00 -2.78
#